data_AF-A0A956DQ32-F1
#
_entry.id   AF-A0A956DQ32-F1
#
_cell.length_a   1.000
_cell.length_b   1.000
_cell.length_c   1.000
_cell.angle_alpha   90.00
_cell.angle_beta   90.00
_cell.angle_gamma   90.00
#
_symmetry.space_group_name_H-M   'P 1'
#
loop_
_entity.id
_entity.type
_entity.pdbx_description
1 polymer ?
#
loop_
_entity_poly.entity_id
_entity_poly.type
_entity_poly.pdbx_seq_one_letter_code
_entity_poly.pdbx_strand_id
1 'polypeptide(L)'
;MVCCVTYEGLESVPMLLVQPLDQRGEPKGSVIVCADGTRQCGPGELVYYEGGREAALLLDPWFVPVDHAIVGIVDAFDRQEGP
;
A
#
# COMPACT_ATOMS: atom_id res chain seq x y z
N MET A 1 -0.84 -4.09 10.97
CA MET A 1 0.23 -4.84 11.65
C MET A 1 0.82 -3.94 12.73
N VAL A 2 1.49 -4.49 13.75
CA VAL A 2 2.24 -3.67 14.73
C VAL A 2 3.71 -4.03 14.63
N CYS A 3 4.56 -3.02 14.39
CA CYS A 3 6.00 -3.16 14.39
C CYS A 3 6.54 -2.69 15.74
N CYS A 4 7.14 -3.58 16.52
CA CYS A 4 7.75 -3.21 17.81
C CYS A 4 9.15 -2.56 17.63
N VAL A 5 9.82 -2.89 16.53
CA VAL A 5 11.13 -2.37 16.14
C VAL A 5 11.05 -2.02 14.66
N THR A 6 11.48 -0.83 14.30
CA THR A 6 11.48 -0.30 12.93
C THR A 6 12.85 0.23 12.57
N TYR A 7 13.13 0.36 11.27
CA TYR A 7 14.28 1.10 10.77
C TYR A 7 14.11 2.60 11.04
N GLU A 8 15.23 3.33 11.15
CA GLU A 8 15.23 4.78 11.35
C GLU A 8 14.48 5.49 10.21
N GLY A 9 13.52 6.35 10.54
CA GLY A 9 12.66 7.03 9.57
C GLY A 9 11.34 6.31 9.27
N LEU A 10 11.10 5.12 9.84
CA LEU A 10 9.84 4.37 9.70
C LEU A 10 9.00 4.29 10.99
N GLU A 11 9.40 4.94 12.08
CA GLU A 11 8.80 4.79 13.42
C GLU A 11 7.32 5.17 13.48
N SER A 12 6.87 6.04 12.58
CA SER A 12 5.50 6.56 12.53
C SER A 12 4.78 6.23 11.23
N VAL A 13 5.32 5.30 10.44
CA VAL A 13 4.74 4.89 9.17
C VAL A 13 3.83 3.68 9.41
N PRO A 14 2.51 3.80 9.17
CA PRO A 14 1.61 2.67 9.32
C PRO A 14 1.98 1.54 8.35
N MET A 15 2.02 0.31 8.86
CA MET A 15 2.29 -0.89 8.05
C MET A 15 1.02 -1.72 7.93
N LEU A 16 0.45 -1.71 6.73
CA LEU A 16 -0.87 -2.26 6.45
C LEU A 16 -0.76 -3.56 5.64
N LEU A 17 -1.64 -4.51 5.96
CA LEU A 17 -1.81 -5.72 5.16
C LEU A 17 -2.70 -5.36 3.97
N VAL A 18 -2.17 -5.54 2.76
CA VAL A 18 -2.87 -5.23 1.51
C VAL A 18 -3.02 -6.53 0.72
N GLN A 19 -4.26 -6.86 0.34
CA GLN A 19 -4.54 -7.96 -0.58
C GLN A 19 -4.52 -7.39 -2.01
N PRO A 20 -3.54 -7.74 -2.87
CA PRO A 20 -3.59 -7.34 -4.25
C PRO A 20 -4.83 -7.91 -4.94
N LEU A 21 -5.39 -7.14 -5.87
CA LEU A 21 -6.57 -7.51 -6.64
C LEU A 21 -6.24 -7.62 -8.13
N ASP A 22 -7.01 -8.41 -8.87
CA ASP A 22 -6.99 -8.41 -10.33
C ASP A 22 -7.88 -7.30 -10.92
N GLN A 23 -7.97 -7.23 -12.26
CA GLN A 23 -8.79 -6.23 -12.96
C GLN A 23 -10.30 -6.41 -12.70
N ARG A 24 -10.70 -7.57 -12.17
CA ARG A 24 -12.05 -7.87 -11.73
C ARG A 24 -12.20 -7.67 -10.23
N GLY A 25 -11.28 -6.96 -9.57
CA GLY A 25 -11.32 -6.71 -8.13
C GLY A 25 -11.31 -7.96 -7.26
N GLU A 26 -10.92 -9.12 -7.80
CA GLU A 26 -10.84 -10.36 -7.05
C GLU A 26 -9.44 -10.54 -6.44
N PRO A 27 -9.29 -11.16 -5.26
CA PRO A 27 -7.99 -11.42 -4.66
C PRO A 27 -7.01 -12.12 -5.59
N LYS A 28 -5.84 -11.53 -5.77
CA LYS A 28 -4.75 -12.04 -6.61
C LYS A 28 -3.47 -12.21 -5.81
N GLY A 29 -2.95 -13.44 -5.78
CA GLY A 29 -1.68 -13.73 -5.13
C GLY A 29 -1.74 -13.60 -3.60
N SER A 30 -0.57 -13.46 -2.98
CA SER A 30 -0.44 -13.36 -1.52
C SER A 30 -0.68 -11.94 -1.02
N VAL A 31 -1.20 -11.84 0.20
CA VAL A 31 -1.22 -10.59 0.98
C VAL A 31 0.22 -10.07 1.14
N ILE A 32 0.40 -8.77 0.96
CA ILE A 32 1.66 -8.05 1.11
C ILE A 32 1.57 -7.03 2.24
N VAL A 33 2.72 -6.58 2.75
CA VAL A 33 2.80 -5.47 3.69
C VAL A 33 3.15 -4.22 2.89
N CYS A 34 2.31 -3.19 2.98
CA CYS A 34 2.59 -1.88 2.40
C CYS A 34 2.79 -0.85 3.50
N ALA A 35 3.80 0.01 3.33
CA ALA A 35 3.90 1.25 4.09
C ALA A 35 2.83 2.24 3.63
N ASP A 36 2.12 2.88 4.54
CA ASP A 36 1.15 3.92 4.19
C ASP A 36 1.79 5.30 4.28
N GLY A 37 2.26 5.81 3.14
CA GLY A 37 2.79 7.17 3.04
C GLY A 37 1.73 8.25 3.24
N THR A 38 0.47 7.95 2.91
CA THR A 38 -0.67 8.88 3.08
C THR A 38 -1.05 9.05 4.55
N ARG A 39 -0.80 8.03 5.37
CA ARG A 39 -1.24 7.92 6.78
C ARG A 39 -2.75 8.05 6.96
N GLN A 40 -3.51 7.72 5.93
CA GLN A 40 -4.96 7.86 5.90
C GLN A 40 -5.66 6.53 5.66
N CYS A 41 -4.95 5.49 5.22
CA CYS A 41 -5.59 4.27 4.79
C CYS A 41 -6.13 3.44 5.97
N GLY A 42 -7.39 3.02 5.85
CA GLY A 42 -8.11 2.18 6.79
C GLY A 42 -8.48 0.78 6.25
N PRO A 43 -8.90 -0.15 7.13
CA PRO A 43 -9.37 -1.46 6.72
C PRO A 43 -10.57 -1.38 5.78
N GLY A 44 -10.53 -2.15 4.68
CA GLY A 44 -11.62 -2.24 3.72
C GLY A 44 -11.58 -1.18 2.61
N GLU A 45 -10.63 -0.25 2.66
CA GLU A 45 -10.42 0.70 1.57
C GLU A 45 -9.73 0.04 0.38
N LEU A 46 -10.10 0.49 -0.82
CA LEU A 46 -9.41 0.14 -2.05
C LEU A 46 -8.29 1.16 -2.27
N VAL A 47 -7.09 0.68 -2.59
CA VAL A 47 -5.90 1.52 -2.69
C VAL A 47 -5.09 1.24 -3.94
N TYR A 48 -4.36 2.25 -4.41
CA TYR A 48 -3.21 2.07 -5.28
C TYR A 48 -1.95 1.89 -4.44
N TYR A 49 -1.10 0.94 -4.82
CA TYR A 49 0.21 0.75 -4.21
C TYR A 49 1.29 0.63 -5.28
N GLU A 50 2.48 1.11 -4.96
CA GLU A 50 3.68 1.00 -5.80
C GLU A 50 4.66 0.01 -5.20
N GLY A 51 5.42 -0.63 -6.08
CA GLY A 51 6.39 -1.68 -5.73
C GLY A 51 7.83 -1.33 -6.12
N GLY A 52 8.80 -2.03 -5.54
CA GLY A 52 10.21 -1.86 -5.83
C GLY A 52 10.79 -0.55 -5.28
N ARG A 53 11.76 0.04 -5.98
CA ARG A 53 12.50 1.22 -5.49
C ARG A 53 11.64 2.48 -5.39
N GLU A 54 10.62 2.59 -6.23
CA GLU A 54 9.75 3.77 -6.27
C GLU A 54 8.86 3.87 -5.02
N ALA A 55 8.60 2.75 -4.32
CA ALA A 55 7.82 2.73 -3.09
C ALA A 55 8.41 3.63 -2.00
N ALA A 56 9.73 3.69 -1.88
CA ALA A 56 10.39 4.52 -0.88
C ALA A 56 10.23 6.02 -1.15
N LEU A 57 9.99 6.44 -2.39
CA LEU A 57 9.76 7.84 -2.76
C LEU A 57 8.47 8.43 -2.18
N LEU A 58 7.55 7.58 -1.73
CA LEU A 58 6.30 7.99 -1.08
C LEU A 58 6.46 8.31 0.40
N LEU A 59 7.66 8.16 0.94
CA LEU A 59 7.94 8.32 2.36
C LEU A 59 8.87 9.51 2.60
N ASP A 60 8.77 10.07 3.80
CA ASP A 60 9.68 11.10 4.30
C ASP A 60 10.27 10.63 5.64
N PRO A 61 11.58 10.31 5.69
CA PRO A 61 12.56 10.39 4.60
C PRO A 61 12.36 9.29 3.53
N TRP A 62 12.73 9.59 2.28
CA TRP A 62 12.55 8.66 1.16
C TRP A 62 13.65 7.60 1.03
N PHE A 63 14.79 7.78 1.71
CA PHE A 63 15.91 6.84 1.67
C PHE A 63 15.76 5.76 2.76
N VAL A 64 14.66 5.02 2.70
CA VAL A 64 14.28 3.96 3.65
C VAL A 64 14.10 2.63 2.92
N PRO A 65 14.30 1.48 3.61
CA PRO A 65 14.26 0.16 2.98
C PRO A 65 12.81 -0.33 2.78
N VAL A 66 12.02 0.39 1.98
CA VAL A 66 10.63 0.05 1.66
C VAL A 66 10.50 -0.32 0.20
N ASP A 67 9.86 -1.46 -0.07
CA ASP A 67 9.63 -1.98 -1.43
C ASP A 67 8.16 -2.01 -1.83
N HIS A 68 7.23 -1.70 -0.92
CA HIS A 68 5.80 -1.56 -1.20
C HIS A 68 5.20 -0.42 -0.38
N ALA A 69 4.52 0.51 -1.04
CA ALA A 69 3.89 1.65 -0.38
C ALA A 69 2.55 2.03 -1.01
N ILE A 70 1.58 2.44 -0.19
CA ILE A 70 0.29 2.95 -0.63
C ILE A 70 0.48 4.36 -1.19
N VAL A 71 0.00 4.57 -2.40
CA VAL A 71 0.05 5.85 -3.11
C VAL A 71 -1.18 6.69 -2.86
N GLY A 72 -2.34 6.05 -2.77
CA GLY A 72 -3.60 6.75 -2.61
C GLY A 72 -4.77 5.80 -2.43
N ILE A 73 -5.87 6.37 -1.94
CA ILE A 73 -7.14 5.70 -1.76
C ILE A 73 -7.96 5.88 -3.04
N VAL A 74 -8.67 4.84 -3.45
CA VAL A 74 -9.51 4.84 -4.63
C VAL A 74 -10.92 5.30 -4.26
N ASP A 75 -11.35 6.41 -4.86
CA ASP A 75 -12.72 6.93 -4.66
C ASP A 75 -13.78 6.10 -5.41
N ALA A 76 -13.47 5.66 -6.62
CA ALA A 76 -14.39 4.89 -7.46
C ALA A 76 -13.64 3.87 -8.32
N PHE A 77 -14.22 2.68 -8.47
CA PHE A 77 -13.69 1.60 -9.30
C PHE A 77 -14.80 1.09 -10.22
N ASP A 78 -14.82 1.58 -11.45
CA ASP A 78 -15.79 1.17 -12.46
C ASP A 78 -15.29 -0.05 -13.24
N ARG A 79 -16.10 -1.11 -13.24
CA ARG A 79 -15.91 -2.25 -14.13
C ARG A 79 -16.67 -1.99 -15.41
N GLN A 80 -15.99 -2.01 -16.55
CA GLN A 80 -16.69 -2.21 -17.80
C GLN A 80 -17.15 -3.67 -17.84
N GLU A 81 -18.47 -3.88 -17.78
CA GLU A 81 -19.03 -5.18 -18.17
C GLU A 81 -18.67 -5.39 -19.64
N GLY A 82 -17.91 -6.44 -19.93
CA GLY A 82 -17.66 -6.87 -21.31
C GLY A 82 -18.97 -7.26 -22.00
N PRO A 83 -19.00 -7.32 -23.34
CA PRO A 83 -20.17 -7.81 -24.07
C PRO A 83 -20.59 -9.22 -23.68
#